data_AF-A0AAU6K0L1-F1
#
_entry.id   AF-A0AAU6K0L1-F1
#
_cell.length_a   1.000
_cell.length_b   1.000
_cell.length_c   1.000
_cell.angle_alpha   90.00
_cell.angle_beta   90.00
_cell.angle_gamma   90.00
#
_symmetry.space_group_name_H-M   'P 1'
#
loop_
_entity.id
_entity.type
_entity.pdbx_description
1 polymer ?
#
loop_
_entity_poly.entity_id
_entity_poly.type
_entity_poly.pdbx_seq_one_letter_code
_entity_poly.pdbx_strand_id
1 'polypeptide(L)'
;MSWNNAHGAAMIAAAQAHEALGTSNDGYIDVFGALGRAGVEVVGRRLGGLLGLYIDRYAGGPACLLNTGLEEVSMRHTAAHELGHHRMGHGSSIDHEEQSSGRWGEGWPQHEKEAEAFASWFLMPRPAARAALVRCGLTRPGSPLDAYRTARWLGAPYATTVRHLVRLKMIDRPTEAVWLKPSPAALKADLTGGLPVGPRAHVHVLAPAAHDALLHVAAGDCLLLDISSAAFEHLPAGLSLTPPDTGSQMPLLDLFPAPQQPRAVWVSEDMTSDTVVTATAHAGELFRVTLRRTPGREGSDAFWS
;
A
#
# COMPACT_ATOMS: atom_id res chain seq x y z
N MET A 1 -26.70 -13.01 -0.46
CA MET A 1 -25.59 -14.00 -0.46
C MET A 1 -24.51 -13.56 0.54
N SER A 2 -23.76 -14.49 1.14
CA SER A 2 -22.83 -14.19 2.25
C SER A 2 -21.46 -13.68 1.78
N TRP A 3 -20.73 -12.96 2.63
CA TRP A 3 -19.32 -12.60 2.38
C TRP A 3 -18.41 -13.80 2.06
N ASN A 4 -18.73 -14.98 2.58
CA ASN A 4 -17.93 -16.18 2.27
C ASN A 4 -18.06 -16.59 0.81
N ASN A 5 -19.24 -16.43 0.21
CA ASN A 5 -19.45 -16.75 -1.20
C ASN A 5 -18.73 -15.73 -2.09
N ALA A 6 -18.81 -14.43 -1.76
CA ALA A 6 -18.10 -13.37 -2.47
C ALA A 6 -16.58 -13.62 -2.48
N HIS A 7 -15.99 -13.96 -1.32
CA HIS A 7 -14.57 -14.32 -1.26
C HIS A 7 -14.21 -15.59 -2.02
N GLY A 8 -15.11 -16.58 -2.09
CA GLY A 8 -14.90 -17.79 -2.86
C GLY A 8 -14.80 -17.49 -4.36
N ALA A 9 -15.76 -16.74 -4.90
CA ALA A 9 -15.76 -16.32 -6.30
C ALA A 9 -14.56 -15.41 -6.61
N ALA A 10 -14.32 -14.40 -5.78
CA ALA A 10 -13.22 -13.45 -5.92
C ALA A 10 -11.83 -14.10 -5.88
N MET A 11 -11.62 -15.09 -5.02
CA MET A 11 -10.34 -15.81 -4.94
C MET A 11 -10.01 -16.51 -6.26
N ILE A 12 -11.01 -17.17 -6.86
CA ILE A 12 -10.86 -17.87 -8.15
C ILE A 12 -10.60 -16.83 -9.26
N ALA A 13 -11.41 -15.78 -9.31
CA ALA A 13 -11.29 -14.73 -10.32
C ALA A 13 -9.94 -14.00 -10.25
N ALA A 14 -9.45 -13.69 -9.06
CA ALA A 14 -8.14 -13.06 -8.85
C ALA A 14 -6.99 -13.98 -9.30
N ALA A 15 -7.05 -15.28 -8.98
CA ALA A 15 -6.06 -16.25 -9.45
C ALA A 15 -6.03 -16.34 -10.98
N GLN A 16 -7.20 -16.40 -11.63
CA GLN A 16 -7.32 -16.37 -13.09
C GLN A 16 -6.83 -15.06 -13.69
N ALA A 17 -7.06 -13.92 -13.01
CA ALA A 17 -6.55 -12.63 -13.45
C ALA A 17 -5.02 -12.56 -13.38
N HIS A 18 -4.39 -13.13 -12.34
CA HIS A 18 -2.93 -13.21 -12.27
C HIS A 18 -2.33 -13.95 -13.47
N GLU A 19 -2.89 -15.11 -13.81
CA GLU A 19 -2.46 -15.91 -14.95
C GLU A 19 -2.69 -15.17 -16.28
N ALA A 20 -3.92 -14.69 -16.51
CA ALA A 20 -4.30 -14.04 -17.76
C ALA A 20 -3.55 -12.72 -18.02
N LEU A 21 -3.22 -11.99 -16.97
CA LEU A 21 -2.57 -10.67 -17.05
C LEU A 21 -1.07 -10.75 -16.79
N GLY A 22 -0.49 -11.95 -16.62
CA GLY A 22 0.95 -12.13 -16.40
C GLY A 22 1.52 -11.35 -15.21
N THR A 23 0.75 -11.17 -14.14
CA THR A 23 1.22 -10.46 -12.93
C THR A 23 1.89 -11.43 -11.96
N SER A 24 3.08 -11.06 -11.47
CA SER A 24 3.70 -11.81 -10.37
C SER A 24 2.81 -11.77 -9.13
N ASN A 25 2.73 -12.88 -8.39
CA ASN A 25 1.85 -13.03 -7.23
C ASN A 25 2.61 -13.17 -5.90
N ASP A 26 3.91 -12.89 -5.89
CA ASP A 26 4.85 -13.07 -4.78
C ASP A 26 5.46 -11.75 -4.27
N GLY A 27 4.89 -10.61 -4.68
CA GLY A 27 5.40 -9.30 -4.31
C GLY A 27 4.37 -8.19 -4.46
N TYR A 28 4.88 -6.97 -4.63
CA TYR A 28 4.06 -5.80 -4.90
C TYR A 28 3.45 -5.91 -6.31
N ILE A 29 2.12 -5.94 -6.38
CA ILE A 29 1.40 -6.20 -7.64
C ILE A 29 1.15 -4.89 -8.39
N ASP A 30 1.59 -4.84 -9.65
CA ASP A 30 1.32 -3.72 -10.55
C ASP A 30 -0.12 -3.82 -11.09
N VAL A 31 -1.07 -3.29 -10.32
CA VAL A 31 -2.49 -3.24 -10.66
C VAL A 31 -2.79 -2.32 -11.84
N PHE A 32 -2.04 -1.23 -11.99
CA PHE A 32 -2.27 -0.29 -13.08
C PHE A 32 -1.84 -0.88 -14.42
N GLY A 33 -0.67 -1.52 -14.47
CA GLY A 33 -0.32 -2.31 -15.65
C GLY A 33 -1.26 -3.49 -15.88
N ALA A 34 -1.86 -4.06 -14.83
CA ALA A 34 -2.86 -5.13 -14.98
C ALA A 34 -4.15 -4.63 -15.64
N LEU A 35 -4.63 -3.43 -15.27
CA LEU A 35 -5.75 -2.76 -15.95
C LEU A 35 -5.43 -2.51 -17.43
N GLY A 36 -4.24 -1.97 -17.73
CA GLY A 36 -3.81 -1.75 -19.12
C GLY A 36 -3.74 -3.06 -19.93
N ARG A 37 -3.20 -4.15 -19.34
CA ARG A 37 -3.19 -5.48 -19.99
C ARG A 37 -4.58 -6.10 -20.12
N ALA A 38 -5.54 -5.70 -19.28
CA ALA A 38 -6.95 -6.07 -19.42
C ALA A 38 -7.68 -5.21 -20.47
N GLY A 39 -7.00 -4.22 -21.07
CA GLY A 39 -7.60 -3.28 -22.02
C GLY A 39 -8.51 -2.24 -21.38
N VAL A 40 -8.36 -1.99 -20.07
CA VAL A 40 -9.11 -0.96 -19.34
C VAL A 40 -8.28 0.32 -19.32
N GLU A 41 -8.80 1.38 -19.94
CA GLU A 41 -8.17 2.70 -19.89
C GLU A 41 -8.31 3.31 -18.49
N VAL A 42 -7.23 3.87 -17.95
CA VAL A 42 -7.27 4.50 -16.62
C VAL A 42 -7.04 6.00 -16.72
N VAL A 43 -7.92 6.77 -16.09
CA VAL A 43 -7.77 8.22 -15.95
C VAL A 43 -7.77 8.58 -14.48
N GLY A 44 -6.75 9.30 -14.03
CA GLY A 44 -6.71 9.82 -12.67
C GLY A 44 -7.08 11.30 -12.63
N ARG A 45 -8.01 11.65 -11.74
CA ARG A 45 -8.46 13.03 -11.53
C ARG A 45 -8.88 13.21 -10.08
N ARG A 46 -8.89 14.43 -9.56
CA ARG A 46 -9.48 14.71 -8.25
C ARG A 46 -11.01 14.63 -8.32
N LEU A 47 -11.63 13.71 -7.57
CA LEU A 47 -13.07 13.40 -7.68
C LEU A 47 -13.90 13.76 -6.44
N GLY A 48 -13.38 14.58 -5.52
CA GLY A 48 -14.09 14.89 -4.27
C GLY A 48 -14.25 13.62 -3.42
N GLY A 49 -15.49 13.28 -3.03
CA GLY A 49 -15.82 12.11 -2.21
C GLY A 49 -16.06 10.80 -2.98
N LEU A 50 -15.84 10.77 -4.30
CA LEU A 50 -15.83 9.52 -5.07
C LEU A 50 -14.46 8.84 -4.91
N LEU A 51 -14.45 7.53 -4.74
CA LEU A 51 -13.21 6.76 -4.70
C LEU A 51 -12.76 6.41 -6.11
N GLY A 52 -13.69 5.85 -6.90
CA GLY A 52 -13.47 5.42 -8.27
C GLY A 52 -14.77 5.28 -9.03
N LEU A 53 -14.64 5.01 -10.32
CA LEU A 53 -15.74 4.73 -11.24
C LEU A 53 -15.24 3.77 -12.29
N TYR A 54 -15.97 2.69 -12.54
CA TYR A 54 -15.77 1.81 -13.69
C TYR A 54 -16.91 1.97 -14.70
N ILE A 55 -16.55 2.11 -15.96
CA ILE A 55 -17.46 2.22 -17.10
C ILE A 55 -17.23 0.99 -17.97
N ASP A 56 -18.29 0.20 -18.20
CA ASP A 56 -18.19 -1.00 -19.03
C ASP A 56 -18.24 -0.70 -20.53
N ARG A 57 -17.92 -1.71 -21.35
CA ARG A 57 -17.86 -1.59 -22.83
C ARG A 57 -19.17 -1.16 -23.51
N TYR A 58 -20.31 -1.40 -22.88
CA TYR A 58 -21.62 -1.02 -23.41
C TYR A 58 -22.00 0.42 -23.04
N ALA A 59 -21.29 1.02 -22.09
CA ALA A 59 -21.47 2.40 -21.64
C ALA A 59 -20.36 3.37 -22.12
N GLY A 60 -19.54 2.94 -23.11
CA GLY A 60 -18.46 3.74 -23.68
C GLY A 60 -17.07 3.47 -23.09
N GLY A 61 -16.91 2.40 -22.29
CA GLY A 61 -15.63 1.89 -21.81
C GLY A 61 -15.06 0.73 -22.66
N PRO A 62 -14.26 -0.19 -22.08
CA PRO A 62 -13.95 -0.31 -20.65
C PRO A 62 -12.95 0.73 -20.18
N ALA A 63 -13.32 1.52 -19.17
CA ALA A 63 -12.46 2.54 -18.59
C ALA A 63 -12.70 2.65 -17.08
N CYS A 64 -11.71 3.13 -16.34
CA CYS A 64 -11.88 3.51 -14.95
C CYS A 64 -11.32 4.90 -14.65
N LEU A 65 -12.04 5.64 -13.81
CA LEU A 65 -11.65 6.94 -13.29
C LEU A 65 -11.27 6.77 -11.82
N LEU A 66 -10.05 7.19 -11.45
CA LEU A 66 -9.52 7.04 -10.10
C LEU A 66 -9.32 8.39 -9.43
N ASN A 67 -9.66 8.48 -8.14
CA ASN A 67 -9.51 9.72 -7.38
C ASN A 67 -8.05 9.96 -6.97
N THR A 68 -7.39 10.93 -7.61
CA THR A 68 -6.02 11.36 -7.25
C THR A 68 -5.94 12.11 -5.93
N GLY A 69 -7.08 12.40 -5.29
CA GLY A 69 -7.16 12.89 -3.93
C GLY A 69 -6.83 11.84 -2.87
N LEU A 70 -6.82 10.55 -3.22
CA LEU A 70 -6.52 9.43 -2.32
C LEU A 70 -5.02 9.26 -2.07
N GLU A 71 -4.68 8.56 -0.99
CA GLU A 71 -3.32 8.03 -0.79
C GLU A 71 -3.03 6.92 -1.82
N GLU A 72 -1.76 6.74 -2.20
CA GLU A 72 -1.35 5.76 -3.24
C GLU A 72 -1.88 4.35 -2.97
N VAL A 73 -1.81 3.86 -1.72
CA VAL A 73 -2.32 2.53 -1.37
C VAL A 73 -3.84 2.41 -1.50
N SER A 74 -4.58 3.50 -1.25
CA SER A 74 -6.03 3.54 -1.41
C SER A 74 -6.40 3.59 -2.89
N MET A 75 -5.69 4.39 -3.69
CA MET A 75 -5.90 4.44 -5.14
C MET A 75 -5.61 3.09 -5.80
N ARG A 76 -4.54 2.40 -5.37
CA ARG A 76 -4.24 1.03 -5.81
C ARG A 76 -5.34 0.05 -5.48
N HIS A 77 -5.89 0.16 -4.27
CA HIS A 77 -7.00 -0.68 -3.84
C HIS A 77 -8.25 -0.44 -4.68
N THR A 78 -8.61 0.82 -4.89
CA THR A 78 -9.71 1.20 -5.80
C THR A 78 -9.45 0.69 -7.22
N ALA A 79 -8.25 0.85 -7.76
CA ALA A 79 -7.91 0.32 -9.08
C ALA A 79 -8.12 -1.21 -9.17
N ALA A 80 -7.77 -1.95 -8.11
CA ALA A 80 -8.01 -3.38 -8.05
C ALA A 80 -9.49 -3.74 -7.89
N HIS A 81 -10.26 -2.88 -7.20
CA HIS A 81 -11.71 -2.98 -7.08
C HIS A 81 -12.38 -2.82 -8.45
N GLU A 82 -12.00 -1.79 -9.21
CA GLU A 82 -12.50 -1.57 -10.58
C GLU A 82 -12.08 -2.70 -11.54
N LEU A 83 -10.85 -3.22 -11.39
CA LEU A 83 -10.44 -4.42 -12.11
C LEU A 83 -11.33 -5.62 -11.75
N GLY A 84 -11.80 -5.72 -10.50
CA GLY A 84 -12.77 -6.71 -10.07
C GLY A 84 -14.10 -6.59 -10.81
N HIS A 85 -14.68 -5.40 -10.90
CA HIS A 85 -15.88 -5.15 -11.71
C HIS A 85 -15.70 -5.57 -13.17
N HIS A 86 -14.56 -5.19 -13.77
CA HIS A 86 -14.23 -5.55 -15.13
C HIS A 86 -14.14 -7.08 -15.33
N ARG A 87 -13.34 -7.76 -14.50
CA ARG A 87 -13.04 -9.19 -14.64
C ARG A 87 -14.23 -10.08 -14.32
N MET A 88 -15.10 -9.64 -13.42
CA MET A 88 -16.28 -10.38 -12.98
C MET A 88 -17.56 -9.98 -13.73
N GLY A 89 -17.48 -8.99 -14.63
CA GLY A 89 -18.58 -8.63 -15.53
C GLY A 89 -19.75 -7.92 -14.84
N HIS A 90 -19.45 -7.09 -13.83
CA HIS A 90 -20.47 -6.43 -13.00
C HIS A 90 -21.20 -5.25 -13.69
N GLY A 91 -20.79 -4.86 -14.90
CA GLY A 91 -21.26 -3.63 -15.55
C GLY A 91 -20.62 -2.39 -14.93
N SER A 92 -21.08 -1.21 -15.35
CA SER A 92 -20.61 0.07 -14.83
C SER A 92 -20.96 0.23 -13.34
N SER A 93 -20.01 0.74 -12.55
CA SER A 93 -20.15 0.94 -11.10
C SER A 93 -19.54 2.28 -10.66
N ILE A 94 -20.14 2.91 -9.64
CA ILE A 94 -19.63 4.14 -9.01
C ILE A 94 -19.32 3.82 -7.56
N ASP A 95 -18.06 4.01 -7.15
CA ASP A 95 -17.63 3.80 -5.77
C ASP A 95 -17.58 5.13 -5.00
N HIS A 96 -18.33 5.18 -3.89
CA HIS A 96 -18.47 6.33 -3.02
C HIS A 96 -17.82 6.04 -1.66
N GLU A 97 -17.14 7.04 -1.09
CA GLU A 97 -16.55 6.95 0.26
C GLU A 97 -17.62 6.70 1.35
N GLU A 98 -18.88 7.07 1.07
CA GLU A 98 -20.01 7.07 2.00
C GLU A 98 -20.85 5.77 1.99
N GLN A 99 -20.30 4.64 1.55
CA GLN A 99 -20.99 3.36 1.66
C GLN A 99 -20.98 2.82 3.11
N SER A 100 -21.93 3.35 3.91
CA SER A 100 -22.55 2.86 5.16
C SER A 100 -22.09 3.47 6.50
N SER A 101 -23.05 4.06 7.21
CA SER A 101 -23.02 4.43 8.64
C SER A 101 -23.15 3.21 9.59
N GLY A 102 -22.90 2.00 9.09
CA GLY A 102 -23.04 0.71 9.76
C GLY A 102 -21.72 -0.07 9.90
N ARG A 103 -21.79 -1.39 10.13
CA ARG A 103 -20.57 -2.22 10.09
C ARG A 103 -20.07 -2.29 8.64
N TRP A 104 -18.74 -2.23 8.47
CA TRP A 104 -18.10 -2.31 7.15
C TRP A 104 -18.68 -3.47 6.31
N GLY A 105 -19.17 -3.15 5.11
CA GLY A 105 -19.69 -4.17 4.18
C GLY A 105 -21.09 -4.69 4.47
N GLU A 106 -21.79 -4.16 5.48
CA GLU A 106 -23.18 -4.49 5.80
C GLU A 106 -24.13 -3.85 4.78
N GLY A 107 -25.09 -4.63 4.28
CA GLY A 107 -26.04 -4.15 3.26
C GLY A 107 -25.49 -4.02 1.84
N TRP A 108 -24.18 -4.18 1.62
CA TRP A 108 -23.58 -4.02 0.29
C TRP A 108 -24.18 -4.96 -0.76
N PRO A 109 -24.40 -4.49 -2.00
CA PRO A 109 -24.74 -5.33 -3.14
C PRO A 109 -23.73 -6.46 -3.35
N GLN A 110 -24.15 -7.51 -4.05
CA GLN A 110 -23.29 -8.68 -4.25
C GLN A 110 -22.04 -8.36 -5.09
N HIS A 111 -22.21 -7.60 -6.17
CA HIS A 111 -21.11 -7.20 -7.06
C HIS A 111 -20.06 -6.35 -6.33
N GLU A 112 -20.47 -5.46 -5.43
CA GLU A 112 -19.57 -4.66 -4.59
C GLU A 112 -18.75 -5.54 -3.63
N LYS A 113 -19.40 -6.51 -2.97
CA LYS A 113 -18.70 -7.47 -2.10
C LYS A 113 -17.69 -8.32 -2.87
N GLU A 114 -18.04 -8.70 -4.09
CA GLU A 114 -17.19 -9.50 -4.98
C GLU A 114 -16.00 -8.67 -5.49
N ALA A 115 -16.22 -7.42 -5.92
CA ALA A 115 -15.16 -6.50 -6.36
C ALA A 115 -14.19 -6.16 -5.21
N GLU A 116 -14.70 -5.87 -4.01
CA GLU A 116 -13.90 -5.64 -2.81
C GLU A 116 -13.06 -6.87 -2.40
N ALA A 117 -13.69 -8.05 -2.42
CA ALA A 117 -12.99 -9.29 -2.16
C ALA A 117 -11.94 -9.59 -3.25
N PHE A 118 -12.23 -9.27 -4.52
CA PHE A 118 -11.32 -9.45 -5.64
C PHE A 118 -10.09 -8.56 -5.44
N ALA A 119 -10.27 -7.28 -5.13
CA ALA A 119 -9.19 -6.33 -4.87
C ALA A 119 -8.23 -6.87 -3.81
N SER A 120 -8.78 -7.37 -2.71
CA SER A 120 -8.00 -7.97 -1.62
C SER A 120 -7.21 -9.21 -2.08
N TRP A 121 -7.84 -10.15 -2.80
CA TRP A 121 -7.17 -11.37 -3.27
C TRP A 121 -6.14 -11.11 -4.37
N PHE A 122 -6.38 -10.10 -5.22
CA PHE A 122 -5.50 -9.73 -6.32
C PHE A 122 -4.29 -8.92 -5.85
N LEU A 123 -4.45 -8.03 -4.87
CA LEU A 123 -3.32 -7.25 -4.34
C LEU A 123 -2.54 -7.98 -3.24
N MET A 124 -3.18 -8.92 -2.54
CA MET A 124 -2.58 -9.60 -1.40
C MET A 124 -2.72 -11.13 -1.51
N PRO A 125 -2.39 -11.76 -2.65
CA PRO A 125 -2.40 -13.21 -2.74
C PRO A 125 -1.45 -13.81 -1.71
N ARG A 126 -1.73 -15.04 -1.29
CA ARG A 126 -1.00 -15.68 -0.19
C ARG A 126 0.54 -15.67 -0.36
N PRO A 127 1.12 -15.90 -1.55
CA PRO A 127 2.57 -15.83 -1.73
C PRO A 127 3.11 -14.41 -1.48
N ALA A 128 2.48 -13.36 -2.03
CA ALA A 128 2.85 -11.97 -1.77
C ALA A 128 2.77 -11.60 -0.28
N ALA A 129 1.69 -11.99 0.41
CA ALA A 129 1.56 -11.75 1.85
C ALA A 129 2.66 -12.43 2.67
N ARG A 130 3.08 -13.64 2.28
CA ARG A 130 4.21 -14.33 2.91
C ARG A 130 5.54 -13.65 2.61
N ALA A 131 5.78 -13.23 1.38
CA ALA A 131 6.99 -12.51 1.00
C ALA A 131 7.11 -11.18 1.77
N ALA A 132 6.01 -10.45 1.92
CA ALA A 132 5.94 -9.24 2.72
C ALA A 132 6.30 -9.49 4.20
N LEU A 133 5.75 -10.56 4.81
CA LEU A 133 6.13 -10.96 6.18
C LEU A 133 7.62 -11.28 6.29
N VAL A 134 8.17 -12.04 5.34
CA VAL A 134 9.60 -12.38 5.32
C VAL A 134 10.47 -11.11 5.27
N ARG A 135 10.10 -10.12 4.45
CA ARG A 135 10.81 -8.82 4.39
C ARG A 135 10.72 -8.03 5.70
N CYS A 136 9.69 -8.26 6.51
CA CYS A 136 9.60 -7.73 7.88
C CYS A 136 10.40 -8.55 8.91
N GLY A 137 11.04 -9.66 8.51
CA GLY A 137 11.69 -10.61 9.43
C GLY A 137 10.70 -11.50 10.19
N LEU A 138 9.48 -11.67 9.65
CA LEU A 138 8.37 -12.33 10.32
C LEU A 138 7.97 -13.62 9.59
N THR A 139 7.53 -14.62 10.36
CA THR A 139 6.84 -15.80 9.82
C THR A 139 5.32 -15.63 9.86
N ARG A 140 4.82 -14.89 10.84
CA ARG A 140 3.41 -14.49 11.03
C ARG A 140 3.37 -13.12 11.71
N PRO A 141 2.33 -12.31 11.47
CA PRO A 141 2.16 -11.06 12.21
C PRO A 141 1.74 -11.37 13.65
N GLY A 142 2.34 -10.69 14.63
CA GLY A 142 2.03 -10.82 16.06
C GLY A 142 1.33 -9.59 16.64
N SER A 143 1.32 -8.48 15.90
CA SER A 143 0.83 -7.17 16.37
C SER A 143 0.19 -6.35 15.24
N PRO A 144 -0.59 -5.29 15.57
CA PRO A 144 -1.07 -4.34 14.57
C PRO A 144 0.08 -3.62 13.84
N LEU A 145 1.23 -3.41 14.48
CA LEU A 145 2.43 -2.87 13.84
C LEU A 145 2.97 -3.80 12.76
N ASP A 146 3.00 -5.11 13.01
CA ASP A 146 3.42 -6.10 12.01
C ASP A 146 2.48 -6.11 10.81
N ALA A 147 1.17 -6.01 11.05
CA ALA A 147 0.17 -5.91 9.98
C ALA A 147 0.35 -4.61 9.16
N TYR A 148 0.65 -3.49 9.82
CA TYR A 148 0.98 -2.23 9.14
C TYR A 148 2.23 -2.35 8.26
N ARG A 149 3.34 -2.88 8.81
CA ARG A 149 4.60 -3.10 8.07
C ARG A 149 4.37 -4.02 6.87
N THR A 150 3.61 -5.10 7.05
CA THR A 150 3.24 -6.02 5.97
C THR A 150 2.43 -5.31 4.88
N ALA A 151 1.47 -4.47 5.26
CA ALA A 151 0.65 -3.68 4.34
C ALA A 151 1.49 -2.73 3.47
N ARG A 152 2.60 -2.19 3.99
CA ARG A 152 3.51 -1.32 3.24
C ARG A 152 4.23 -2.07 2.11
N TRP A 153 4.74 -3.27 2.41
CA TRP A 153 5.36 -4.12 1.39
C TRP A 153 4.40 -4.60 0.30
N LEU A 154 3.11 -4.75 0.63
CA LEU A 154 2.05 -5.11 -0.32
C LEU A 154 1.54 -3.90 -1.13
N GLY A 155 1.76 -2.68 -0.64
CA GLY A 155 1.16 -1.49 -1.20
C GLY A 155 -0.36 -1.46 -1.05
N ALA A 156 -0.89 -1.89 0.10
CA ALA A 156 -2.32 -2.01 0.36
C ALA A 156 -2.73 -1.25 1.64
N PRO A 157 -3.99 -0.80 1.79
CA PRO A 157 -4.46 -0.13 3.00
C PRO A 157 -4.36 -1.03 4.25
N TYR A 158 -4.06 -0.42 5.40
CA TYR A 158 -3.89 -1.14 6.66
C TYR A 158 -5.14 -1.96 7.04
N ALA A 159 -6.31 -1.32 7.05
CA ALA A 159 -7.54 -1.96 7.46
C ALA A 159 -7.92 -3.11 6.52
N THR A 160 -7.78 -2.93 5.20
CA THR A 160 -7.98 -4.00 4.21
C THR A 160 -7.02 -5.17 4.45
N THR A 161 -5.74 -4.88 4.72
CA THR A 161 -4.74 -5.91 5.01
C THR A 161 -5.14 -6.74 6.24
N VAL A 162 -5.52 -6.09 7.34
CA VAL A 162 -5.95 -6.78 8.58
C VAL A 162 -7.17 -7.68 8.32
N ARG A 163 -8.19 -7.18 7.60
CA ARG A 163 -9.37 -8.00 7.23
C ARG A 163 -8.99 -9.19 6.36
N HIS A 164 -8.06 -8.99 5.41
CA HIS A 164 -7.63 -10.02 4.49
C HIS A 164 -6.77 -11.09 5.15
N LEU A 165 -5.96 -10.75 6.16
CA LEU A 165 -5.16 -11.72 6.92
C LEU A 165 -6.01 -12.82 7.57
N VAL A 166 -7.27 -12.53 7.92
CA VAL A 166 -8.22 -13.56 8.37
C VAL A 166 -8.52 -14.56 7.27
N ARG A 167 -8.74 -14.07 6.03
CA ARG A 167 -9.03 -14.91 4.86
C ARG A 167 -7.84 -15.78 4.48
N LEU A 168 -6.63 -15.25 4.64
CA LEU A 168 -5.38 -16.00 4.50
C LEU A 168 -5.10 -16.98 5.66
N LYS A 169 -5.95 -17.01 6.70
CA LYS A 169 -5.78 -17.79 7.93
C LYS A 169 -4.47 -17.46 8.67
N MET A 170 -4.02 -16.21 8.55
CA MET A 170 -2.84 -15.69 9.21
C MET A 170 -3.17 -15.12 10.60
N ILE A 171 -4.40 -14.64 10.79
CA ILE A 171 -4.98 -14.26 12.09
C ILE A 171 -6.42 -14.76 12.20
N ASP A 172 -7.03 -14.62 13.37
CA ASP A 172 -8.45 -14.93 13.61
C ASP A 172 -9.32 -13.66 13.70
N ARG A 173 -10.66 -13.85 13.76
CA ARG A 173 -11.65 -12.77 13.84
C ARG A 173 -11.52 -11.92 15.12
N PRO A 174 -11.30 -12.50 16.31
CA PRO A 174 -11.02 -11.71 17.51
C PRO A 174 -9.80 -10.79 17.36
N THR A 175 -8.71 -11.31 16.78
CA THR A 175 -7.48 -10.54 16.53
C THR A 175 -7.73 -9.39 15.56
N GLU A 176 -8.43 -9.63 14.44
CA GLU A 176 -8.86 -8.59 13.50
C GLU A 176 -9.61 -7.45 14.23
N ALA A 177 -10.59 -7.77 15.07
CA ALA A 177 -11.37 -6.77 15.80
C ALA A 177 -10.52 -5.92 16.75
N VAL A 178 -9.45 -6.48 17.32
CA VAL A 178 -8.48 -5.74 18.15
C VAL A 178 -7.58 -4.87 17.28
N TRP A 179 -7.04 -5.42 16.19
CA TRP A 179 -6.07 -4.75 15.35
C TRP A 179 -6.67 -3.62 14.51
N LEU A 180 -7.98 -3.63 14.25
CA LEU A 180 -8.67 -2.51 13.58
C LEU A 180 -8.90 -1.29 14.50
N LYS A 181 -8.65 -1.37 15.81
CA LYS A 181 -8.82 -0.24 16.75
C LYS A 181 -7.79 0.89 16.57
N PRO A 182 -6.47 0.63 16.53
CA PRO A 182 -5.49 1.70 16.31
C PRO A 182 -5.63 2.30 14.90
N SER A 183 -5.58 3.63 14.82
CA SER A 183 -5.55 4.32 13.53
C SER A 183 -4.17 4.22 12.88
N PRO A 184 -4.07 4.30 11.53
CA PRO A 184 -2.77 4.37 10.86
C PRO A 184 -1.88 5.50 11.37
N ALA A 185 -2.46 6.65 11.75
CA ALA A 185 -1.71 7.76 12.34
C ALA A 185 -1.07 7.38 13.68
N ALA A 186 -1.79 6.66 14.55
CA ALA A 186 -1.25 6.19 15.83
C ALA A 186 -0.12 5.17 15.63
N LEU A 187 -0.29 4.24 14.68
CA LEU A 187 0.74 3.24 14.35
C LEU A 187 2.00 3.91 13.78
N LYS A 188 1.85 4.92 12.91
CA LYS A 188 2.97 5.71 12.41
C LYS A 188 3.72 6.43 13.54
N ALA A 189 2.98 7.09 14.44
CA ALA A 189 3.58 7.81 15.56
C ALA A 189 4.38 6.90 16.51
N ASP A 190 3.87 5.68 16.75
CA ASP A 190 4.56 4.66 17.55
C ASP A 190 5.86 4.20 16.87
N LEU A 191 5.81 3.88 15.56
CA LEU A 191 7.00 3.51 14.79
C LEU A 191 8.06 4.60 14.73
N THR A 192 7.64 5.86 14.61
CA THR A 192 8.56 6.98 14.41
C THR A 192 9.10 7.54 15.72
N GLY A 193 8.58 7.12 16.87
CA GLY A 193 8.99 7.67 18.17
C GLY A 193 8.81 9.19 18.27
N GLY A 194 7.84 9.75 17.54
CA GLY A 194 7.59 11.20 17.49
C GLY A 194 8.30 11.96 16.36
N LEU A 195 9.08 11.31 15.49
CA LEU A 195 9.58 11.98 14.29
C LEU A 195 8.40 12.42 13.41
N PRO A 196 8.45 13.64 12.83
CA PRO A 196 7.36 14.18 12.02
C PRO A 196 7.22 13.43 10.70
N VAL A 197 5.98 13.02 10.41
CA VAL A 197 5.60 12.35 9.17
C VAL A 197 4.29 12.94 8.69
N GLY A 198 4.21 13.28 7.41
CA GLY A 198 3.00 13.84 6.82
C GLY A 198 1.77 12.92 6.99
N PRO A 199 0.55 13.48 6.98
CA PRO A 199 -0.67 12.70 7.17
C PRO A 199 -0.82 11.60 6.12
N ARG A 200 -0.45 11.90 4.86
CA ARG A 200 -0.50 10.98 3.70
C ARG A 200 0.75 10.12 3.52
N ALA A 201 1.85 10.50 4.17
CA ALA A 201 3.10 9.78 4.08
C ALA A 201 3.03 8.43 4.79
N HIS A 202 3.80 7.47 4.28
CA HIS A 202 3.94 6.13 4.83
C HIS A 202 5.26 5.98 5.57
N VAL A 203 5.28 5.08 6.55
CA VAL A 203 6.48 4.74 7.32
C VAL A 203 6.90 3.33 6.93
N HIS A 204 8.09 3.19 6.38
CA HIS A 204 8.65 1.92 5.93
C HIS A 204 9.77 1.49 6.85
N VAL A 205 9.55 0.41 7.61
CA VAL A 205 10.54 -0.15 8.52
C VAL A 205 11.41 -1.16 7.77
N LEU A 206 12.69 -0.86 7.63
CA LEU A 206 13.69 -1.67 6.95
C LEU A 206 14.38 -2.60 7.96
N ALA A 207 13.89 -3.84 8.04
CA ALA A 207 14.51 -4.91 8.82
C ALA A 207 15.68 -5.56 8.05
N PRO A 208 16.61 -6.28 8.70
CA PRO A 208 17.71 -6.97 8.02
C PRO A 208 17.25 -7.88 6.87
N ALA A 209 16.10 -8.55 7.04
CA ALA A 209 15.52 -9.43 6.03
C ALA A 209 15.03 -8.73 4.76
N ALA A 210 15.01 -7.39 4.74
CA ALA A 210 14.72 -6.59 3.56
C ALA A 210 15.96 -6.32 2.69
N HIS A 211 17.12 -6.87 3.03
CA HIS A 211 18.32 -6.77 2.20
C HIS A 211 18.02 -7.24 0.76
N ASP A 212 18.46 -6.48 -0.24
CA ASP A 212 18.20 -6.71 -1.67
C ASP A 212 16.71 -6.66 -2.08
N ALA A 213 15.82 -6.20 -1.19
CA ALA A 213 14.42 -6.01 -1.55
C ALA A 213 14.22 -4.77 -2.43
N LEU A 214 13.12 -4.79 -3.19
CA LEU A 214 12.58 -3.64 -3.89
C LEU A 214 11.38 -3.10 -3.12
N LEU A 215 11.45 -1.84 -2.69
CA LEU A 215 10.43 -1.13 -1.94
C LEU A 215 9.83 -0.02 -2.78
N HIS A 216 8.50 0.04 -2.88
CA HIS A 216 7.82 1.14 -3.54
C HIS A 216 7.60 2.29 -2.55
N VAL A 217 7.97 3.50 -2.95
CA VAL A 217 7.94 4.70 -2.11
C VAL A 217 7.33 5.89 -2.84
N ALA A 218 6.61 6.72 -2.10
CA ALA A 218 6.09 8.00 -2.56
C ALA A 218 6.85 9.17 -1.91
N ALA A 219 6.77 10.35 -2.52
CA ALA A 219 7.28 11.56 -1.90
C ALA A 219 6.58 11.81 -0.54
N GLY A 220 7.38 12.22 0.45
CA GLY A 220 6.98 12.40 1.84
C GLY A 220 7.12 11.15 2.71
N ASP A 221 7.28 9.95 2.13
CA ASP A 221 7.47 8.72 2.89
C ASP A 221 8.73 8.77 3.76
N CYS A 222 8.69 8.08 4.90
CA CYS A 222 9.80 7.96 5.83
C CYS A 222 10.31 6.51 5.85
N LEU A 223 11.62 6.32 5.69
CA LEU A 223 12.28 5.02 5.84
C LEU A 223 12.97 4.98 7.21
N LEU A 224 12.65 3.96 8.01
CA LEU A 224 13.22 3.73 9.32
C LEU A 224 14.07 2.47 9.33
N LEU A 225 15.33 2.59 9.71
CA LEU A 225 16.27 1.48 9.75
C LEU A 225 16.14 0.72 11.07
N ASP A 226 15.66 -0.53 11.02
CA ASP A 226 15.52 -1.44 12.15
C ASP A 226 16.73 -2.39 12.25
N ILE A 227 17.92 -1.80 12.17
CA ILE A 227 19.21 -2.49 12.29
C ILE A 227 20.02 -1.69 13.31
N SER A 228 20.10 -2.19 14.54
CA SER A 228 20.60 -1.43 15.70
C SER A 228 22.02 -0.88 15.55
N SER A 229 22.85 -1.50 14.71
CA SER A 229 24.25 -1.15 14.49
C SER A 229 24.50 -0.40 13.18
N ALA A 230 23.46 -0.09 12.40
CA ALA A 230 23.60 0.50 11.08
C ALA A 230 23.03 1.92 11.01
N ALA A 231 23.63 2.71 10.13
CA ALA A 231 23.21 4.06 9.81
C ALA A 231 23.22 4.28 8.30
N PHE A 232 22.39 5.20 7.82
CA PHE A 232 22.50 5.68 6.44
C PHE A 232 23.78 6.50 6.29
N GLU A 233 24.68 6.09 5.39
CA GLU A 233 25.97 6.77 5.19
C GLU A 233 25.91 7.81 4.08
N HIS A 234 25.43 7.40 2.90
CA HIS A 234 25.30 8.24 1.73
C HIS A 234 23.85 8.24 1.26
N LEU A 235 23.25 9.43 1.21
CA LEU A 235 21.91 9.60 0.70
C LEU A 235 21.96 9.95 -0.79
N PRO A 236 21.37 9.11 -1.67
CA PRO A 236 21.19 9.49 -3.06
C PRO A 236 20.26 10.71 -3.18
N ALA A 237 20.28 11.34 -4.37
CA ALA A 237 19.34 12.40 -4.71
C ALA A 237 17.88 11.95 -4.46
N GLY A 238 17.09 12.82 -3.83
CA GLY A 238 15.73 12.51 -3.45
C GLY A 238 15.55 11.92 -2.04
N LEU A 239 16.63 11.68 -1.29
CA LEU A 239 16.55 11.30 0.13
C LEU A 239 17.15 12.38 1.04
N SER A 240 16.53 12.61 2.19
CA SER A 240 16.93 13.64 3.16
C SER A 240 16.92 13.12 4.60
N LEU A 241 17.84 13.60 5.43
CA LEU A 241 17.80 13.43 6.90
C LEU A 241 16.89 14.43 7.59
N THR A 242 16.48 15.48 6.87
CA THR A 242 15.56 16.49 7.38
C THR A 242 14.15 16.09 6.97
N PRO A 243 13.20 16.07 7.92
CA PRO A 243 11.80 15.84 7.59
C PRO A 243 11.26 16.92 6.64
N PRO A 244 10.29 16.58 5.78
CA PRO A 244 9.63 17.55 4.92
C PRO A 244 8.91 18.61 5.77
N ASP A 245 8.85 19.83 5.26
CA ASP A 245 8.18 20.94 5.93
C ASP A 245 6.66 20.73 5.92
N THR A 246 6.13 20.10 6.99
CA THR A 246 4.73 19.69 7.06
C THR A 246 3.77 20.80 7.52
N GLY A 247 4.18 22.08 7.50
CA GLY A 247 3.32 23.22 7.87
C GLY A 247 2.74 23.15 9.29
N SER A 248 3.31 22.28 10.13
CA SER A 248 2.91 22.01 11.50
C SER A 248 3.95 22.64 12.41
N GLN A 249 3.50 23.31 13.46
CA GLN A 249 4.28 24.14 14.39
C GLN A 249 5.66 23.58 14.72
N MET A 250 6.64 24.49 14.83
CA MET A 250 8.02 24.20 15.23
C MET A 250 8.08 23.03 16.22
N PRO A 251 8.73 21.92 15.85
CA PRO A 251 9.01 20.89 16.83
C PRO A 251 9.86 21.54 17.92
N LEU A 252 9.51 21.25 19.17
CA LEU A 252 10.35 21.50 20.34
C LEU A 252 11.59 20.56 20.31
N LEU A 253 12.24 20.43 19.15
CA LEU A 253 13.36 19.52 18.88
C LEU A 253 14.68 20.01 19.49
N ASP A 254 14.74 21.27 19.94
CA ASP A 254 15.89 21.82 20.68
C ASP A 254 16.02 21.28 22.11
N LEU A 255 15.11 20.40 22.57
CA LEU A 255 15.10 19.86 23.94
C LEU A 255 15.46 18.38 24.05
N PHE A 256 15.74 17.69 22.95
CA PHE A 256 16.18 16.29 22.98
C PHE A 256 17.56 16.15 22.32
N PRO A 257 18.48 15.38 22.93
CA PRO A 257 19.76 15.10 22.28
C PRO A 257 19.50 14.44 20.92
N ALA A 258 20.17 14.94 19.88
CA ALA A 258 20.07 14.39 18.53
C ALA A 258 20.30 12.87 18.58
N PRO A 259 19.45 12.03 17.94
CA PRO A 259 19.67 10.60 17.90
C PRO A 259 21.08 10.33 17.35
N GLN A 260 21.82 9.47 18.05
CA GLN A 260 23.26 9.29 17.86
C GLN A 260 23.67 8.78 16.46
N GLN A 261 22.74 8.37 15.60
CA GLN A 261 22.98 8.03 14.19
C GLN A 261 21.72 8.27 13.32
N PRO A 262 21.86 8.67 12.04
CA PRO A 262 20.75 8.85 11.12
C PRO A 262 20.11 7.50 10.75
N ARG A 263 19.07 7.12 11.50
CA ARG A 263 18.28 5.90 11.28
C ARG A 263 16.94 6.15 10.58
N ALA A 264 16.64 7.41 10.28
CA ALA A 264 15.44 7.84 9.57
C ALA A 264 15.84 8.71 8.38
N VAL A 265 15.24 8.45 7.22
CA VAL A 265 15.35 9.29 6.02
C VAL A 265 13.98 9.53 5.42
N TRP A 266 13.79 10.66 4.75
CA TRP A 266 12.57 11.01 4.05
C TRP A 266 12.79 11.04 2.56
N VAL A 267 11.80 10.56 1.81
CA VAL A 267 11.75 10.61 0.36
C VAL A 267 11.22 11.99 -0.06
N SER A 268 11.96 12.72 -0.89
CA SER A 268 11.53 14.00 -1.45
C SER A 268 10.99 13.84 -2.87
N GLU A 269 10.37 14.90 -3.38
CA GLU A 269 9.93 14.98 -4.78
C GLU A 269 11.11 14.91 -5.78
N ASP A 270 12.34 15.17 -5.33
CA ASP A 270 13.55 15.14 -6.17
C ASP A 270 13.99 13.70 -6.51
N MET A 271 13.42 12.69 -5.85
CA MET A 271 13.59 11.30 -6.27
C MET A 271 12.84 11.13 -7.59
N THR A 272 13.54 11.22 -8.72
CA THR A 272 12.97 11.17 -10.08
C THR A 272 13.14 9.81 -10.76
N SER A 273 13.91 8.90 -10.18
CA SER A 273 14.17 7.55 -10.71
C SER A 273 14.38 6.55 -9.58
N ASP A 274 14.32 5.26 -9.91
CA ASP A 274 14.67 4.18 -8.98
C ASP A 274 16.10 4.42 -8.45
N THR A 275 16.28 4.29 -7.14
CA THR A 275 17.57 4.50 -6.50
C THR A 275 17.87 3.41 -5.47
N VAL A 276 19.12 3.24 -5.09
CA VAL A 276 19.51 2.30 -4.05
C VAL A 276 19.92 3.08 -2.81
N VAL A 277 19.26 2.80 -1.69
CA VAL A 277 19.68 3.33 -0.39
C VAL A 277 20.52 2.27 0.33
N THR A 278 21.62 2.69 0.92
CA THR A 278 22.55 1.81 1.63
C THR A 278 22.71 2.24 3.09
N ALA A 279 22.88 1.25 3.96
CA ALA A 279 23.28 1.46 5.34
C ALA A 279 24.39 0.46 5.68
N THR A 280 25.32 0.87 6.53
CA THR A 280 26.46 0.02 6.90
C THR A 280 26.41 -0.25 8.40
N ALA A 281 26.46 -1.52 8.79
CA ALA A 281 26.54 -1.90 10.20
C ALA A 281 27.95 -1.64 10.76
N HIS A 282 28.08 -1.48 12.08
CA HIS A 282 29.37 -1.33 12.76
C HIS A 282 30.42 -2.43 12.44
N ALA A 283 29.98 -3.61 11.97
CA ALA A 283 30.84 -4.71 11.54
C ALA A 283 31.28 -4.63 10.05
N GLY A 284 30.91 -3.58 9.32
CA GLY A 284 31.18 -3.41 7.89
C GLY A 284 30.22 -4.17 6.96
N GLU A 285 29.18 -4.79 7.51
CA GLU A 285 28.15 -5.47 6.71
C GLU A 285 27.26 -4.43 6.00
N LEU A 286 27.19 -4.53 4.68
CA LEU A 286 26.39 -3.65 3.84
C LEU A 286 24.94 -4.11 3.82
N PHE A 287 24.03 -3.21 4.14
CA PHE A 287 22.60 -3.33 3.90
C PHE A 287 22.19 -2.44 2.74
N ARG A 288 21.35 -2.95 1.82
CA ARG A 288 20.84 -2.14 0.70
C ARG A 288 19.41 -2.52 0.34
N VAL A 289 18.66 -1.52 -0.12
CA VAL A 289 17.28 -1.65 -0.62
C VAL A 289 17.15 -0.82 -1.88
N THR A 290 16.52 -1.38 -2.92
CA THR A 290 16.14 -0.62 -4.11
C THR A 290 14.83 0.08 -3.84
N LEU A 291 14.81 1.39 -3.96
CA LEU A 291 13.62 2.22 -3.84
C LEU A 291 13.06 2.47 -5.24
N ARG A 292 11.80 2.08 -5.45
CA ARG A 292 11.04 2.36 -6.66
C ARG A 292 10.06 3.48 -6.41
N ARG A 293 10.17 4.55 -7.18
CA ARG A 293 9.25 5.68 -7.07
C ARG A 293 7.86 5.26 -7.57
N THR A 294 6.81 5.63 -6.84
CA THR A 294 5.45 5.59 -7.36
C THR A 294 5.18 6.85 -8.20
N PRO A 295 4.83 6.72 -9.50
CA PRO A 295 4.63 7.89 -10.36
C PRO A 295 3.39 8.68 -9.94
N GLY A 296 3.34 9.96 -10.34
CA GLY A 296 2.13 10.75 -10.24
C GLY A 296 1.07 10.19 -11.19
N ARG A 297 -0.19 10.14 -10.73
CA ARG A 297 -1.28 9.46 -11.46
C ARG A 297 -2.36 10.41 -11.97
N GLU A 298 -1.99 11.63 -12.34
CA GLU A 298 -2.94 12.58 -12.92
C GLU A 298 -3.05 12.39 -14.44
N GLY A 299 -4.26 12.54 -14.99
CA GLY A 299 -4.52 12.36 -16.42
C GLY A 299 -4.56 10.89 -16.84
N SER A 300 -4.34 10.63 -18.12
CA SER A 300 -4.34 9.27 -18.67
C SER A 300 -3.11 8.49 -18.21
N ASP A 301 -3.32 7.21 -17.92
CA ASP A 301 -2.28 6.22 -17.62
C ASP A 301 -1.16 6.08 -18.65
N ALA A 302 -1.42 6.43 -19.92
CA ALA A 302 -0.40 6.52 -20.95
C ALA A 302 0.76 7.49 -20.60
N PHE A 303 0.56 8.38 -19.62
CA PHE A 303 1.54 9.37 -19.16
C PHE A 303 2.07 9.09 -17.75
N TRP A 304 1.70 7.98 -17.10
CA TRP A 304 2.19 7.62 -15.78
C TRP A 304 3.53 6.88 -15.88
N SER A 305 4.53 7.52 -16.48
CA SER A 305 5.92 7.03 -16.52
C SER A 305 6.72 7.57 -15.35
#